data_AF-F3FXU8-F1
#
_entry.id   AF-F3FXU8-F1
#
_cell.length_a   1.000
_cell.length_b   1.000
_cell.length_c   1.000
_cell.angle_alpha   90.00
_cell.angle_beta   90.00
_cell.angle_gamma   90.00
#
_symmetry.space_group_name_H-M   'P 1'
#
loop_
_entity.id
_entity.type
_entity.pdbx_description
1 polymer ?
#
loop_
_entity_poly.entity_id
_entity_poly.type
_entity_poly.pdbx_seq_one_letter_code
_entity_poly.pdbx_strand_id
1 'polypeptide(L)' 'MHGRRSLTYGELNERANHLAHYLLGQGVRPNEHVAILLPRSLELLISQLAVGKCAATYVP' A
#
# COMPACT_ATOMS: atom_id res chain seq x y z
N MET A 1 -0.78 -18.73 10.65
CA MET A 1 -0.86 -17.98 11.93
C MET A 1 -0.31 -16.58 11.70
N HIS A 2 -1.15 -15.59 11.35
CA HIS A 2 -0.70 -14.19 11.34
C HIS A 2 -0.46 -13.79 12.80
N GLY A 3 0.78 -13.94 13.26
CA GLY A 3 1.20 -13.49 14.59
C GLY A 3 0.73 -12.05 14.77
N ARG A 4 0.17 -11.78 15.93
CA ARG A 4 -0.54 -10.56 16.37
C ARG A 4 0.30 -9.28 16.14
N ARG A 5 0.48 -8.89 14.88
CA ARG A 5 1.08 -7.61 14.50
C ARG A 5 -0.06 -6.61 14.56
N SER A 6 0.00 -5.74 15.55
CA SER A 6 -0.87 -4.58 15.68
C SER A 6 -0.04 -3.36 15.32
N LEU A 7 -0.51 -2.59 14.36
CA LEU A 7 0.01 -1.26 14.06
C LEU A 7 -0.99 -0.25 14.55
N THR A 8 -0.50 0.85 15.10
CA THR A 8 -1.31 2.04 15.26
C THR A 8 -1.68 2.60 13.89
N TYR A 9 -2.74 3.40 13.82
CA TYR A 9 -3.10 4.11 12.59
C TYR A 9 -1.96 5.00 12.07
N GLY A 10 -1.16 5.56 12.98
CA GLY A 10 0.03 6.35 12.64
C GLY A 10 1.07 5.51 11.90
N GLU A 11 1.51 4.40 12.49
CA GLU A 11 2.52 3.52 11.89
C GLU A 11 2.03 2.91 10.56
N LEU A 12 0.73 2.59 10.46
CA LEU A 12 0.13 2.12 9.21
C LEU A 12 0.24 3.19 8.11
N ASN A 13 -0.11 4.43 8.44
CA ASN A 13 -0.05 5.55 7.51
C ASN A 13 1.39 5.89 7.10
N GLU A 14 2.35 5.83 8.03
CA GLU A 14 3.77 6.04 7.74
C GLU A 14 4.31 5.00 6.75
N ARG A 15 4.00 3.71 6.97
CA ARG A 15 4.40 2.64 6.03
C ARG A 15 3.75 2.81 4.67
N ALA A 16 2.45 3.16 4.63
CA ALA A 16 1.75 3.43 3.38
C ALA A 16 2.32 4.65 2.64
N ASN A 17 2.71 5.71 3.37
CA ASN A 17 3.36 6.88 2.79
C ASN A 17 4.72 6.51 2.18
N HIS A 18 5.54 5.75 2.90
CA HIS A 18 6.84 5.31 2.40
C HIS A 18 6.70 4.48 1.12
N LEU A 19 5.75 3.55 1.10
CA LEU A 19 5.46 2.75 -0.09
C LEU A 19 4.90 3.61 -1.24
N ALA A 20 4.04 4.59 -0.96
CA ALA A 20 3.53 5.51 -1.98
C ALA A 20 4.66 6.34 -2.62
N HIS A 21 5.61 6.84 -1.83
CA HIS A 21 6.77 7.56 -2.36
C HIS A 21 7.64 6.66 -3.23
N TYR A 22 7.83 5.40 -2.83
CA TYR A 22 8.53 4.42 -3.65
C TYR A 22 7.82 4.18 -4.99
N LEU A 23 6.49 4.01 -4.98
CA LEU A 23 5.69 3.82 -6.20
C LEU A 23 5.77 5.05 -7.13
N LEU A 24 5.68 6.25 -6.59
CA LEU A 24 5.86 7.49 -7.36
C LEU A 24 7.28 7.57 -7.96
N GLY A 25 8.31 7.18 -7.20
CA GLY A 25 9.69 7.09 -7.69
C GLY A 25 9.88 6.06 -8.80
N GLN A 26 9.07 5.01 -8.82
CA GLN A 26 9.02 4.01 -9.90
C GLN A 26 8.21 4.48 -11.13
N GLY A 27 7.64 5.68 -11.08
CA GLY A 27 6.92 6.28 -12.20
C GLY A 27 5.41 6.03 -12.20
N VAL A 28 4.83 5.51 -11.11
CA VAL A 28 3.38 5.35 -10.99
C VAL A 28 2.69 6.71 -11.13
N ARG A 29 1.72 6.78 -12.04
CA ARG A 29 0.96 8.01 -12.30
C ARG A 29 -0.47 7.91 -11.75
N PRO A 30 -1.11 9.06 -11.48
CA PRO A 30 -2.54 9.09 -11.21
C PRO A 30 -3.32 8.39 -12.34
N ASN A 31 -4.33 7.61 -11.96
CA ASN A 31 -5.17 6.77 -12.82
C ASN A 31 -4.49 5.51 -13.42
N GLU A 32 -3.27 5.16 -13.01
CA GLU A 32 -2.68 3.88 -13.36
C GLU A 32 -3.18 2.74 -12.48
N HIS A 33 -3.04 1.51 -12.98
CA HIS A 33 -3.45 0.29 -12.29
C HIS A 33 -2.21 -0.38 -11.69
N VAL A 34 -2.22 -0.60 -10.38
CA VAL A 34 -1.14 -1.28 -9.67
C VAL A 34 -1.65 -2.66 -9.25
N ALA A 35 -1.09 -3.71 -9.86
CA ALA A 35 -1.41 -5.09 -9.50
C ALA A 35 -0.77 -5.46 -8.15
N ILE A 36 -1.56 -5.99 -7.22
CA ILE A 36 -1.10 -6.41 -5.89
C ILE A 36 -1.42 -7.89 -5.69
N LEU A 37 -0.40 -8.75 -5.82
CA LEU A 37 -0.53 -10.17 -5.52
C LEU A 37 0.02 -10.47 -4.12
N LEU A 38 -0.81 -10.25 -3.10
CA LEU A 38 -0.47 -10.54 -1.70
C LEU A 38 -1.58 -11.34 -1.02
N PRO A 39 -1.25 -12.35 -0.19
CA PRO A 39 -2.24 -13.00 0.65
C PRO A 39 -2.78 -11.99 1.69
N ARG A 40 -4.00 -12.23 2.18
CA ARG A 40 -4.66 -11.37 3.19
C ARG A 40 -3.75 -11.17 4.41
N SER A 41 -3.21 -9.96 4.55
CA SER A 41 -2.20 -9.59 5.56
C SER A 41 -2.23 -8.08 5.79
N LEU A 42 -1.46 -7.60 6.78
CA LEU A 42 -1.28 -6.14 6.98
C LEU A 42 -0.57 -5.47 5.80
N GLU A 43 0.33 -6.20 5.13
CA GLU A 43 1.02 -5.68 3.96
C GLU A 43 0.04 -5.38 2.82
N LEU A 44 -0.98 -6.22 2.63
CA LEU A 44 -2.06 -5.96 1.67
C LEU A 44 -2.79 -4.64 1.97
N LEU A 45 -3.10 -4.37 3.24
CA LEU A 45 -3.73 -3.10 3.65
C LEU A 45 -2.80 -1.90 3.43
N ILE A 46 -1.51 -2.04 3.76
CA ILE A 46 -0.50 -1.00 3.51
C ILE A 46 -0.41 -0.70 2.01
N SER A 47 -0.38 -1.73 1.17
CA SER A 47 -0.31 -1.58 -0.29
C SER A 47 -1.55 -0.92 -0.86
N GLN A 48 -2.76 -1.29 -0.43
CA GLN A 48 -3.99 -0.62 -0.86
C GLN A 48 -4.00 0.87 -0.50
N LEU A 49 -3.60 1.21 0.73
CA LEU A 49 -3.50 2.61 1.18
C LEU A 49 -2.43 3.38 0.40
N ALA A 50 -1.29 2.75 0.12
CA ALA A 50 -0.22 3.36 -0.67
C ALA A 50 -0.67 3.66 -2.10
N VAL A 51 -1.37 2.72 -2.75
CA VAL A 51 -1.91 2.90 -4.11
C VAL A 51 -2.94 4.03 -4.15
N GLY A 52 -3.84 4.09 -3.16
CA GLY A 52 -4.78 5.21 -3.02
C GLY A 52 -4.08 6.56 -2.87
N LYS A 53 -2.96 6.62 -2.14
CA LYS A 53 -2.14 7.85 -1.98
C LYS A 53 -1.45 8.27 -3.28
N CYS A 54 -1.20 7.34 -4.20
CA CYS A 54 -0.69 7.65 -5.54
C CYS A 54 -1.79 8.08 -6.53
N ALA A 55 -3.06 8.18 -6.09
CA ALA A 55 -4.23 8.34 -6.96
C ALA A 55 -4.30 7.25 -8.06
N ALA A 56 -3.76 6.07 -7.76
CA ALA A 56 -3.79 4.90 -8.61
C ALA A 56 -4.86 3.91 -8.10
N THR A 57 -5.24 2.96 -8.94
CA THR A 57 -6.24 1.94 -8.61
C THR A 57 -5.55 0.61 -8.37
N TYR A 58 -5.84 -0.04 -7.24
CA TYR A 58 -5.29 -1.36 -6.97
C TYR A 58 -6.10 -2.43 -7.71
N VAL A 59 -5.40 -3.42 -8.27
CA VAL A 59 -6.03 -4.57 -8.94
C VAL A 59 -5.59 -5.84 -8.21
N PRO A 60 -6.53 -6.62 -7.64
CA PRO A 60 -6.24 -7.90 -6.98
C PRO A 60 -5.96 -9.03 -7.97
#